data_AF-A0A1G2F2R5-F1
#
_entry.id   AF-A0A1G2F2R5-F1
#
_cell.length_a   1.000
_cell.length_b   1.000
_cell.length_c   1.000
_cell.angle_alpha   90.00
_cell.angle_beta   90.00
_cell.angle_gamma   90.00
#
_symmetry.space_group_name_H-M   'P 1'
#
loop_
_entity.id
_entity.type
_entity.pdbx_description
1 polymer ?
#
loop_
_entity_poly.entity_id
_entity_poly.type
_entity_poly.pdbx_seq_one_letter_code
_entity_poly.pdbx_strand_id
1 'polypeptide(L)'
;MKKYNQKGISLLITLLIMAAILTIALGISSINIGEIKITRESPRSLVAFYAGETGVERALYEDRANGMATQSYSFNGICLDSENKICYSVTVAGTTPSRIITSIGSYGGTARRVEATY
;
A
#
# COMPACT_ATOMS: atom_id res chain seq x y z
N MET A 1 -37.31 61.08 8.53
CA MET A 1 -36.31 60.01 8.77
C MET A 1 -35.79 59.51 7.43
N LYS A 2 -34.50 59.71 7.10
CA LYS A 2 -33.87 59.19 5.87
C LYS A 2 -33.63 57.68 6.02
N LYS A 3 -34.24 56.86 5.16
CA LYS A 3 -33.96 55.41 5.09
C LYS A 3 -32.58 55.22 4.44
N TYR A 4 -31.63 54.66 5.18
CA TYR A 4 -30.32 54.26 4.65
C TYR A 4 -30.50 53.08 3.68
N ASN A 5 -29.97 53.21 2.47
CA ASN A 5 -30.13 52.24 1.39
C ASN A 5 -29.14 51.06 1.61
N GLN A 6 -29.50 50.10 2.47
CA GLN A 6 -28.66 48.96 2.86
C GLN A 6 -28.46 47.89 1.76
N LYS A 7 -29.02 48.09 0.56
CA LYS A 7 -28.99 47.11 -0.54
C LYS A 7 -27.58 46.80 -1.06
N GLY A 8 -26.67 47.77 -1.08
CA GLY A 8 -25.29 47.56 -1.54
C GLY A 8 -24.44 46.74 -0.57
N ILE A 9 -24.66 46.93 0.75
CA ILE A 9 -23.94 46.19 1.81
C ILE A 9 -24.35 44.72 1.84
N SER A 10 -25.64 44.42 1.61
CA SER A 10 -26.11 43.03 1.49
C SER A 10 -25.39 42.26 0.39
N LEU A 11 -25.12 42.91 -0.75
CA LEU A 11 -24.47 42.28 -1.90
C LEU A 11 -23.00 41.98 -1.64
N LEU A 12 -22.31 42.88 -0.92
CA LEU A 12 -20.93 42.69 -0.50
C LEU A 12 -20.79 41.54 0.52
N ILE A 13 -21.70 41.48 1.49
CA ILE A 13 -21.73 40.38 2.47
C ILE A 13 -21.98 39.03 1.78
N THR A 14 -22.91 38.96 0.82
CA THR A 14 -23.14 37.72 0.07
C THR A 14 -21.92 37.30 -0.75
N LEU A 15 -21.20 38.25 -1.33
CA LEU A 15 -19.97 37.97 -2.08
C LEU A 15 -18.86 37.42 -1.18
N LEU A 16 -18.69 38.00 0.02
CA LEU A 16 -17.74 37.50 1.01
C LEU A 16 -18.08 36.10 1.48
N ILE A 17 -19.37 35.81 1.72
CA ILE A 17 -19.83 34.47 2.10
C ILE A 17 -19.58 33.47 0.97
N MET A 18 -19.90 33.83 -0.29
CA MET A 18 -19.61 32.97 -1.44
C MET A 18 -18.11 32.71 -1.60
N ALA A 19 -17.26 33.73 -1.43
CA ALA A 19 -15.81 33.59 -1.50
C ALA A 19 -15.27 32.66 -0.40
N ALA A 20 -15.79 32.78 0.82
CA ALA A 20 -15.44 31.89 1.93
C ALA A 20 -15.84 30.43 1.64
N ILE A 21 -17.07 30.20 1.16
CA ILE A 21 -17.56 28.86 0.80
C ILE A 21 -16.72 28.26 -0.34
N LEU A 22 -16.39 29.06 -1.36
CA LEU A 22 -15.57 28.60 -2.48
C LEU A 22 -14.16 28.20 -2.02
N THR A 23 -13.56 28.97 -1.12
CA THR A 23 -12.23 28.67 -0.56
C THR A 23 -12.25 27.34 0.20
N ILE A 24 -13.28 27.10 1.01
CA ILE A 24 -13.46 25.83 1.73
C ILE A 24 -13.62 24.66 0.74
N ALA A 25 -14.45 24.82 -0.29
CA ALA A 25 -14.69 23.79 -1.29
C ALA A 25 -13.41 23.42 -2.08
N LEU A 26 -12.60 24.41 -2.45
CA LEU A 26 -11.31 24.19 -3.11
C LEU A 26 -10.31 23.52 -2.17
N GLY A 27 -10.27 23.92 -0.90
CA GLY A 27 -9.46 23.28 0.13
C GLY A 27 -9.77 21.78 0.25
N ILE A 28 -11.04 21.41 0.38
CA ILE A 28 -11.48 20.00 0.46
C ILE A 28 -11.13 19.25 -0.82
N SER A 29 -11.35 19.86 -1.99
CA SER A 29 -11.05 19.24 -3.29
C SER A 29 -9.57 18.88 -3.43
N SER A 30 -8.66 19.73 -2.92
CA SER A 30 -7.22 19.47 -2.96
C SER A 30 -6.80 18.25 -2.13
N ILE A 31 -7.44 18.05 -0.96
CA ILE A 31 -7.20 16.91 -0.07
C ILE A 31 -7.69 15.61 -0.75
N ASN A 32 -8.90 15.63 -1.30
CA ASN A 32 -9.50 14.47 -1.97
C ASN A 32 -8.63 13.93 -3.13
N ILE A 33 -8.02 14.83 -3.92
CA ILE A 33 -7.12 14.42 -5.01
C ILE A 33 -5.90 13.67 -4.46
N GLY A 34 -5.37 14.09 -3.33
CA GLY A 34 -4.29 13.39 -2.63
C GLY A 34 -4.69 11.98 -2.18
N GLU A 35 -5.86 11.86 -1.57
CA GLU A 35 -6.39 10.58 -1.08
C GLU A 35 -6.63 9.56 -2.22
N ILE A 36 -7.11 10.01 -3.38
CA ILE A 36 -7.31 9.14 -4.55
C ILE A 36 -5.98 8.51 -5.00
N LYS A 37 -4.88 9.28 -4.96
CA LYS A 37 -3.56 8.78 -5.34
C LYS A 37 -3.06 7.71 -4.38
N ILE A 38 -3.23 7.92 -3.07
CA ILE A 38 -2.85 6.95 -2.03
C ILE A 38 -3.68 5.67 -2.15
N THR A 39 -4.99 5.82 -2.36
CA THR A 39 -5.93 4.69 -2.50
C THR A 39 -5.60 3.80 -3.69
N ARG A 40 -4.99 4.32 -4.76
CA ARG A 40 -4.59 3.52 -5.92
C ARG A 40 -3.37 2.63 -5.69
N GLU A 41 -2.43 3.03 -4.83
CA GLU A 41 -1.22 2.26 -4.55
C GLU A 41 -1.42 1.22 -3.43
N SER A 42 -2.37 1.46 -2.52
CA SER A 42 -2.66 0.57 -1.39
C SER A 42 -2.99 -0.89 -1.81
N PRO A 43 -3.86 -1.15 -2.81
CA PRO A 43 -4.17 -2.51 -3.25
C PRO A 43 -2.95 -3.24 -3.80
N ARG A 44 -2.06 -2.54 -4.51
CA ARG A 44 -0.85 -3.15 -5.08
C ARG A 44 0.11 -3.60 -3.98
N SER A 45 0.24 -2.77 -2.95
CA SER A 45 1.02 -3.08 -1.76
C SER A 45 0.49 -4.31 -1.02
N LEU A 46 -0.84 -4.42 -0.86
CA LEU A 46 -1.48 -5.57 -0.23
C LEU A 46 -1.21 -6.86 -1.01
N VAL A 47 -1.40 -6.85 -2.34
CA VAL A 47 -1.13 -8.03 -3.17
C VAL A 47 0.35 -8.43 -3.13
N ALA A 48 1.27 -7.46 -3.20
CA ALA A 48 2.71 -7.74 -3.07
C ALA A 48 3.06 -8.31 -1.69
N PHE A 49 2.38 -7.87 -0.62
CA PHE A 49 2.56 -8.43 0.73
C PHE A 49 2.09 -9.88 0.80
N TYR A 50 0.89 -10.19 0.32
CA TYR A 50 0.37 -11.57 0.29
C TYR A 50 1.22 -12.51 -0.57
N ALA A 51 1.78 -12.04 -1.69
CA ALA A 51 2.73 -12.81 -2.47
C ALA A 51 3.99 -13.15 -1.65
N GLY A 52 4.48 -12.18 -0.86
CA GLY A 52 5.60 -12.38 0.07
C GLY A 52 5.28 -13.41 1.14
N GLU A 53 4.13 -13.31 1.81
CA GLU A 53 3.69 -14.29 2.81
C GLU A 53 3.57 -15.70 2.23
N THR A 54 3.05 -15.83 1.01
CA THR A 54 2.96 -17.12 0.31
C THR A 54 4.35 -17.75 0.14
N GLY A 55 5.38 -16.95 -0.14
CA GLY A 55 6.76 -17.42 -0.18
C GLY A 55 7.29 -17.90 1.18
N VAL A 56 6.93 -17.22 2.28
CA VAL A 56 7.30 -17.65 3.63
C VAL A 56 6.64 -18.99 3.97
N GLU A 57 5.33 -19.12 3.73
CA GLU A 57 4.59 -20.37 3.96
C GLU A 57 5.16 -21.53 3.15
N ARG A 58 5.55 -21.27 1.90
CA ARG A 58 6.24 -22.28 1.09
C ARG A 58 7.56 -22.71 1.71
N ALA A 59 8.41 -21.78 2.14
CA ALA A 59 9.67 -22.14 2.78
C ALA A 59 9.46 -22.93 4.08
N LEU A 60 8.48 -22.54 4.90
CA LEU A 60 8.11 -23.31 6.09
C LEU A 60 7.64 -24.73 5.74
N TYR A 61 6.89 -24.88 4.65
CA TYR A 61 6.47 -26.19 4.15
C TYR A 61 7.66 -27.04 3.70
N GLU A 62 8.60 -26.49 2.94
CA GLU A 62 9.80 -27.18 2.48
C GLU A 62 10.68 -27.63 3.66
N ASP A 63 10.77 -26.81 4.71
CA ASP A 63 11.51 -27.14 5.92
C ASP A 63 10.86 -28.30 6.69
N ARG A 64 9.52 -28.28 6.84
CA ARG A 64 8.78 -29.25 7.66
C ARG A 64 8.44 -30.55 6.94
N ALA A 65 8.05 -30.48 5.67
CA ALA A 65 7.59 -31.63 4.88
C ALA A 65 8.72 -32.28 4.08
N ASN A 66 9.62 -31.47 3.51
CA ASN A 66 10.68 -31.96 2.62
C ASN A 66 12.06 -32.02 3.30
N GLY A 67 12.13 -31.70 4.60
CA GLY A 67 13.35 -31.85 5.39
C GLY A 67 14.46 -30.85 5.04
N MET A 68 14.13 -29.73 4.40
CA MET A 68 15.12 -28.72 3.99
C MET A 68 15.65 -27.85 5.14
N ALA A 69 15.23 -28.13 6.38
CA ALA A 69 15.59 -27.45 7.61
C ALA A 69 17.10 -27.47 7.95
N THR A 70 17.88 -28.35 7.31
CA THR A 70 19.32 -28.53 7.54
C THR A 70 20.20 -27.73 6.58
N GLN A 71 19.62 -27.01 5.64
CA GLN A 71 20.38 -26.25 4.63
C GLN A 71 19.72 -24.91 4.31
N SER A 72 20.54 -23.98 3.81
CA SER A 72 20.09 -22.75 3.18
C SER A 72 19.64 -23.03 1.75
N TYR A 73 18.61 -22.34 1.28
CA TYR A 73 18.13 -22.43 -0.11
C TYR A 73 17.43 -21.14 -0.54
N SER A 74 17.13 -21.02 -1.83
CA SER A 74 16.44 -19.86 -2.37
C SER A 74 15.54 -20.25 -3.54
N PHE A 75 14.41 -19.56 -3.63
CA PHE A 75 13.51 -19.57 -4.78
C PHE A 75 13.52 -18.16 -5.39
N ASN A 76 13.78 -18.03 -6.68
CA ASN A 76 13.84 -16.71 -7.33
C ASN A 76 12.78 -16.57 -8.39
N GLY A 77 11.97 -15.51 -8.29
CA GLY A 77 11.02 -15.11 -9.33
C GLY A 77 9.89 -16.10 -9.55
N ILE A 78 9.38 -16.73 -8.48
CA ILE A 78 8.22 -17.62 -8.57
C ILE A 78 6.97 -16.76 -8.73
N CYS A 79 6.25 -16.92 -9.84
CA CYS A 79 5.02 -16.18 -10.09
C CYS A 79 3.77 -17.03 -9.79
N LEU A 80 2.89 -16.50 -8.95
CA LEU A 80 1.57 -17.06 -8.65
C LEU A 80 0.62 -16.85 -9.83
N ASP A 81 0.82 -15.74 -10.54
CA ASP A 81 0.11 -15.39 -11.76
C ASP A 81 1.12 -14.81 -12.75
N SER A 82 1.30 -15.50 -13.87
CA SER A 82 2.24 -15.10 -14.93
C SER A 82 1.73 -13.95 -15.79
N GLU A 83 0.40 -13.77 -15.90
CA GLU A 83 -0.20 -12.68 -16.67
C GLU A 83 -0.07 -11.36 -15.90
N ASN A 84 -0.45 -11.38 -14.62
CA ASN A 84 -0.42 -10.20 -13.76
C ASN A 84 0.94 -9.96 -13.07
N LYS A 85 1.92 -10.84 -13.30
CA LYS A 85 3.27 -10.78 -12.73
C LYS A 85 3.26 -10.61 -11.20
N ILE A 86 2.37 -11.35 -10.53
CA ILE A 86 2.37 -11.45 -9.07
C ILE A 86 3.40 -12.52 -8.72
N CYS A 87 4.55 -12.09 -8.21
CA CYS A 87 5.68 -12.99 -8.00
C CYS A 87 6.30 -12.82 -6.62
N TYR A 88 7.02 -13.83 -6.16
CA TYR A 88 7.83 -13.77 -4.96
C TYR A 88 9.20 -14.42 -5.15
N SER A 89 10.15 -14.00 -4.33
CA SER A 89 11.45 -14.64 -4.19
C SER A 89 11.71 -14.88 -2.71
N VAL A 90 12.24 -16.05 -2.37
CA VAL A 90 12.57 -16.43 -1.00
C VAL A 90 14.06 -16.73 -0.91
N THR A 91 14.65 -16.32 0.20
CA THR A 91 15.98 -16.72 0.63
C THR A 91 15.88 -17.23 2.05
N VAL A 92 16.29 -18.47 2.26
CA VAL A 92 16.36 -19.09 3.58
C VAL A 92 17.81 -19.26 3.96
N ALA A 93 18.20 -18.67 5.08
CA ALA A 93 19.55 -18.69 5.60
C ALA A 93 19.59 -19.39 6.97
N GLY A 94 20.62 -20.22 7.15
CA GLY A 94 20.89 -20.91 8.41
C GLY A 94 20.32 -22.33 8.45
N THR A 95 20.37 -22.92 9.64
CA THR A 95 19.95 -24.30 9.93
C THR A 95 19.21 -24.33 11.26
N THR A 96 18.28 -25.26 11.45
CA THR A 96 17.60 -25.39 12.76
C THR A 96 18.61 -25.55 13.90
N PRO A 97 18.42 -24.86 15.04
CA PRO A 97 17.20 -24.13 15.44
C PRO A 97 17.26 -22.61 15.16
N SER A 98 18.14 -22.13 14.29
CA SER A 98 18.24 -20.69 13.95
C SER A 98 18.14 -20.52 12.44
N ARG A 99 16.92 -20.27 11.95
CA ARG A 99 16.63 -20.03 10.53
C ARG A 99 16.04 -18.65 10.33
N ILE A 100 16.44 -18.01 9.23
CA ILE A 100 15.90 -16.74 8.77
C ILE A 100 15.33 -16.98 7.37
N ILE A 101 14.02 -16.85 7.24
CA ILE A 101 13.30 -16.87 5.96
C ILE A 101 13.04 -15.42 5.58
N THR A 102 13.61 -14.98 4.46
CA THR A 102 13.31 -13.69 3.83
C THR A 102 12.53 -13.93 2.55
N SER A 103 11.32 -13.40 2.46
CA SER A 103 10.50 -13.45 1.25
C SER A 103 10.21 -12.04 0.74
N ILE A 104 10.31 -11.84 -0.57
CA ILE A 104 10.01 -10.59 -1.24
C ILE A 104 8.92 -10.86 -2.25
N GLY A 105 7.71 -10.35 -2.00
CA GLY A 105 6.62 -10.35 -2.97
C GLY A 105 6.60 -9.07 -3.81
N SER A 106 6.18 -9.19 -5.07
CA SER A 106 6.19 -8.13 -6.06
C SER A 106 4.91 -8.17 -6.89
N TYR A 107 4.31 -7.00 -7.10
CA TYR A 107 3.17 -6.80 -7.99
C TYR A 107 3.08 -5.35 -8.45
N GLY A 108 2.87 -5.15 -9.77
CA GLY A 108 2.59 -3.82 -10.33
C GLY A 108 3.65 -2.75 -10.03
N GLY A 109 4.94 -3.13 -9.93
CA GLY A 109 6.06 -2.24 -9.59
C GLY A 109 6.23 -1.97 -8.09
N THR A 110 5.36 -2.50 -7.23
CA THR A 110 5.49 -2.45 -5.77
C THR A 110 6.06 -3.76 -5.25
N ALA A 111 7.04 -3.69 -4.37
CA ALA A 111 7.60 -4.85 -3.68
C ALA A 111 7.45 -4.72 -2.15
N ARG A 112 7.17 -5.84 -1.48
CA ARG A 112 7.09 -5.93 -0.02
C ARG A 112 7.93 -7.10 0.47
N ARG A 113 8.67 -6.88 1.54
CA ARG A 113 9.53 -7.88 2.17
C ARG A 113 8.90 -8.35 3.47
N VAL A 114 8.85 -9.67 3.66
CA VAL A 114 8.43 -10.34 4.88
C VAL A 114 9.61 -11.18 5.36
N GLU A 115 9.87 -11.13 6.66
CA GLU A 115 10.96 -11.87 7.29
C GLU A 115 10.38 -12.65 8.47
N ALA A 116 10.74 -13.93 8.56
CA ALA A 116 10.38 -14.80 9.65
C ALA A 116 11.63 -15.50 10.18
N THR A 117 11.78 -15.52 11.49
CA THR A 117 12.90 -16.16 12.19
C THR A 117 12.34 -17.15 13.19
N TYR A 118 12.87 -18.37 13.21
CA TYR A 118 12.44 -19.41 14.14
C TYR A 118 13.53 -20.46 14.37
#